data_AF-A0A8J7D3W4-F1
#
_entry.id   AF-A0A8J7D3W4-F1
#
_cell.length_a   1.000
_cell.length_b   1.000
_cell.length_c   1.000
_cell.angle_alpha   90.00
_cell.angle_beta   90.00
_cell.angle_gamma   90.00
#
_symmetry.space_group_name_H-M   'P 1'
#
loop_
_entity.id
_entity.type
_entity.pdbx_description
1 polymer ?
#
loop_
_entity_poly.entity_id
_entity_poly.type
_entity_poly.pdbx_seq_one_letter_code
_entity_poly.pdbx_strand_id
1 'polypeptide(L)'
;GGIIGEDVSNVKIYGRGIIDLSNYRKQYDEVYSNYDYIRPITFYRCDTIKIDGVTLNDSQDVNMLLGDNSNVEINNVKAFTRARWGDGIHMKGCINVDIDNCFLRTSDDCISIYASRYTPPSWQETYLNRPALNITVQNTSLYADKAHPIEIGWHGNEERNGIEGLDIYNLFFNNIDILEHDEFWVDPDGSVREDAGDFLGAISINCSDGNKCNNFLFKDIRVEDFSNGRLLSVNVESGGVGAAMTDGKTVENIRFENLSYNGSGEKPSSIKGISCERFVNGVHFENFKVNGVLIEKLSDYNVNGVNMINTNNYAYNITFQEANNFSMDLASGLYTISNLDNNQYLQKNPSLPYVNSTTITGSSYSNNQVWEVINLGTGHYRIKNHDTSKYLHNSLDLQAVNCQGRYIQTLDSLTMTAQEWKIVGDNTTGYKINNVYTRGYLHRSDETNSYLVALPEIDDEPRQKWKFTPYTPPPSSARNFHKKVSNPKNINVYPNPLVDYMNINNLTIKNATFKLIDIQGRTISTKEINSESSQIYVGNLANGLYLVTIEDNGQIIYSNKFIK
;
A
#
# COMPACT_ATOMS: atom_id res chain seq x y z
N GLY A 1 -30.15 24.22 0.38
CA GLY A 1 -28.94 25.04 0.60
C GLY A 1 -27.79 24.13 1.00
N GLY A 2 -26.56 24.57 0.81
CA GLY A 2 -25.35 23.83 1.17
C GLY A 2 -24.78 24.22 2.53
N ILE A 3 -23.84 23.41 3.03
CA ILE A 3 -23.02 23.71 4.21
C ILE A 3 -21.66 24.16 3.71
N ILE A 4 -21.27 25.38 4.06
CA ILE A 4 -19.99 25.99 3.70
C ILE A 4 -19.24 26.35 4.96
N GLY A 5 -17.96 25.98 5.05
CA GLY A 5 -17.05 26.43 6.09
C GLY A 5 -15.71 26.86 5.51
N GLU A 6 -15.16 27.94 6.04
CA GLU A 6 -13.88 28.50 5.65
C GLU A 6 -13.12 28.91 6.91
N ASP A 7 -11.86 28.49 7.04
CA ASP A 7 -11.01 28.77 8.21
C ASP A 7 -11.64 28.32 9.56
N VAL A 8 -12.41 27.22 9.54
CA VAL A 8 -13.06 26.67 10.73
C VAL A 8 -12.47 25.34 11.16
N SER A 9 -12.61 25.00 12.44
CA SER A 9 -12.13 23.72 12.98
C SER A 9 -13.16 23.02 13.86
N ASN A 10 -12.98 21.71 14.06
CA ASN A 10 -13.87 20.85 14.86
C ASN A 10 -15.30 20.79 14.30
N VAL A 11 -15.42 20.67 12.98
CA VAL A 11 -16.71 20.60 12.29
C VAL A 11 -17.24 19.18 12.28
N LYS A 12 -18.54 19.06 12.52
CA LYS A 12 -19.24 17.79 12.70
C LYS A 12 -20.56 17.79 11.93
N ILE A 13 -20.68 16.96 10.89
CA ILE A 13 -21.90 16.73 10.13
C ILE A 13 -22.30 15.27 10.27
N TYR A 14 -23.44 14.98 10.89
CA TYR A 14 -23.86 13.61 11.19
C TYR A 14 -25.34 13.41 10.93
N GLY A 15 -25.69 12.19 10.54
CA GLY A 15 -27.08 11.73 10.45
C GLY A 15 -27.38 11.10 9.10
N ARG A 16 -28.49 10.35 9.03
CA ARG A 16 -28.88 9.58 7.84
C ARG A 16 -29.85 10.35 6.93
N GLY A 17 -29.79 11.68 7.01
CA GLY A 17 -30.62 12.59 6.22
C GLY A 17 -30.06 12.80 4.81
N ILE A 18 -30.85 13.46 3.96
CA ILE A 18 -30.48 13.80 2.59
C ILE A 18 -30.31 15.31 2.47
N ILE A 19 -29.16 15.77 1.96
CA ILE A 19 -28.99 17.13 1.45
C ILE A 19 -29.29 17.06 -0.05
N ASP A 20 -30.51 17.46 -0.41
CA ASP A 20 -31.02 17.40 -1.78
C ASP A 20 -30.97 18.78 -2.45
N LEU A 21 -30.26 18.86 -3.57
CA LEU A 21 -30.13 20.08 -4.38
C LEU A 21 -30.88 20.02 -5.71
N SER A 22 -31.72 19.00 -5.92
CA SER A 22 -32.53 18.83 -7.14
C SER A 22 -33.42 20.04 -7.50
N ASN A 23 -33.84 20.85 -6.52
CA ASN A 23 -34.63 22.06 -6.75
C ASN A 23 -33.81 23.28 -7.16
N TYR A 24 -32.48 23.21 -7.07
CA TYR A 24 -31.57 24.28 -7.51
C TYR A 24 -31.03 24.04 -8.92
N ARG A 25 -31.64 23.10 -9.67
CA ARG A 25 -31.33 22.84 -11.07
C ARG A 25 -31.52 24.09 -11.94
N LYS A 26 -30.51 24.40 -12.73
CA LYS A 26 -30.43 25.37 -13.83
C LYS A 26 -30.39 24.59 -15.14
N GLN A 27 -30.92 25.15 -16.22
CA GLN A 27 -30.83 24.50 -17.53
C GLN A 27 -29.38 24.51 -18.03
N TYR A 28 -29.01 23.52 -18.85
CA TYR A 28 -27.62 23.29 -19.30
C TYR A 28 -26.97 24.54 -19.94
N ASP A 29 -27.76 25.37 -20.62
CA ASP A 29 -27.28 26.57 -21.31
C ASP A 29 -27.10 27.80 -20.38
N GLU A 30 -27.67 27.76 -19.17
CA GLU A 30 -27.56 28.83 -18.16
C GLU A 30 -26.28 28.71 -17.32
N VAL A 31 -25.63 27.54 -17.38
CA VAL A 31 -24.43 27.13 -16.62
C VAL A 31 -23.22 28.03 -16.90
N TYR A 32 -23.07 28.54 -18.13
CA TYR A 32 -21.89 29.32 -18.53
C TYR A 32 -21.88 30.79 -18.05
N SER A 33 -23.01 31.31 -17.59
CA SER A 33 -23.17 32.75 -17.37
C SER A 33 -22.86 33.23 -15.95
N ASN A 34 -22.93 32.35 -14.93
CA ASN A 34 -22.64 32.70 -13.54
C ASN A 34 -22.18 31.47 -12.72
N TYR A 35 -20.95 31.54 -12.17
CA TYR A 35 -20.30 30.52 -11.31
C TYR A 35 -20.92 30.36 -9.90
N ASP A 36 -22.19 30.74 -9.70
CA ASP A 36 -22.91 30.50 -8.45
C ASP A 36 -23.47 29.08 -8.42
N TYR A 37 -22.58 28.10 -8.24
CA TYR A 37 -22.98 26.71 -8.01
C TYR A 37 -23.15 26.45 -6.51
N ILE A 38 -24.34 25.97 -6.15
CA ILE A 38 -24.62 25.51 -4.80
C ILE A 38 -24.12 24.07 -4.70
N ARG A 39 -23.18 23.85 -3.79
CA ARG A 39 -22.63 22.53 -3.44
C ARG A 39 -23.20 22.09 -2.09
N PRO A 40 -23.50 20.81 -1.87
CA PRO A 40 -24.02 20.32 -0.60
C PRO A 40 -23.04 20.56 0.54
N ILE A 41 -21.75 20.27 0.33
CA ILE A 41 -20.69 20.46 1.31
C ILE A 41 -19.49 21.13 0.65
N THR A 42 -18.99 22.18 1.26
CA THR A 42 -17.78 22.88 0.82
C THR A 42 -16.96 23.31 2.03
N PHE A 43 -15.71 22.86 2.10
CA PHE A 43 -14.78 23.27 3.15
C PHE A 43 -13.46 23.76 2.56
N TYR A 44 -13.02 24.92 3.04
CA TYR A 44 -11.73 25.49 2.69
C TYR A 44 -10.90 25.80 3.94
N ARG A 45 -9.62 25.41 3.94
CA ARG A 45 -8.68 25.79 5.02
C ARG A 45 -9.19 25.39 6.41
N CYS A 46 -9.88 24.26 6.48
CA CYS A 46 -10.47 23.74 7.71
C CYS A 46 -9.61 22.63 8.32
N ASP A 47 -9.77 22.41 9.62
CA ASP A 47 -9.07 21.35 10.35
C ASP A 47 -10.03 20.56 11.23
N THR A 48 -9.84 19.24 11.32
CA THR A 48 -10.67 18.36 12.15
C THR A 48 -12.14 18.43 11.70
N ILE A 49 -12.42 17.81 10.55
CA ILE A 49 -13.75 17.69 9.96
C ILE A 49 -14.21 16.24 10.07
N LYS A 50 -15.45 16.02 10.54
CA LYS A 50 -16.06 14.70 10.56
C LYS A 50 -17.43 14.71 9.90
N ILE A 51 -17.62 13.86 8.89
CA ILE A 51 -18.86 13.71 8.13
C ILE A 51 -19.29 12.25 8.19
N ASP A 52 -20.46 11.97 8.77
CA ASP A 52 -20.96 10.59 8.91
C ASP A 52 -22.42 10.44 8.49
N GLY A 53 -22.66 9.54 7.54
CA GLY A 53 -23.97 8.94 7.29
C GLY A 53 -24.88 9.70 6.34
N VAL A 54 -24.54 10.93 5.98
CA VAL A 54 -25.38 11.80 5.13
C VAL A 54 -25.42 11.29 3.70
N THR A 55 -26.53 11.59 3.02
CA THR A 55 -26.65 11.41 1.56
C THR A 55 -26.64 12.77 0.87
N LEU A 56 -25.76 12.95 -0.10
CA LEU A 56 -25.64 14.14 -0.93
C LEU A 56 -26.28 13.83 -2.28
N ASN A 57 -27.32 14.59 -2.64
CA ASN A 57 -28.09 14.31 -3.83
C ASN A 57 -28.12 15.50 -4.79
N ASP A 58 -27.64 15.23 -6.00
CA ASP A 58 -27.90 15.97 -7.22
C ASP A 58 -27.48 17.45 -7.16
N SER A 59 -26.22 17.67 -6.82
CA SER A 59 -25.56 18.97 -6.98
C SER A 59 -25.41 19.34 -8.46
N GLN A 60 -25.42 20.64 -8.75
CA GLN A 60 -25.17 21.17 -10.10
C GLN A 60 -23.68 21.23 -10.48
N ASP A 61 -22.83 20.76 -9.59
CA ASP A 61 -21.37 20.84 -9.56
C ASP A 61 -20.92 19.69 -8.61
N VAL A 62 -19.73 19.74 -8.02
CA VAL A 62 -19.25 18.73 -7.08
C VAL A 62 -20.13 18.61 -5.81
N ASN A 63 -20.34 17.37 -5.34
CA ASN A 63 -21.15 17.09 -4.14
C ASN A 63 -20.42 17.48 -2.84
N MET A 64 -19.13 17.17 -2.76
CA MET A 64 -18.27 17.52 -1.63
C MET A 64 -16.96 18.10 -2.12
N LEU A 65 -16.75 19.39 -1.87
CA LEU A 65 -15.50 20.08 -2.19
C LEU A 65 -14.67 20.31 -0.94
N LEU A 66 -13.45 19.79 -0.96
CA LEU A 66 -12.47 19.91 0.12
C LEU A 66 -11.20 20.57 -0.42
N GLY A 67 -11.00 21.85 -0.14
CA GLY A 67 -9.78 22.57 -0.51
C GLY A 67 -8.93 22.90 0.71
N ASP A 68 -7.65 22.53 0.71
CA ASP A 68 -6.71 22.92 1.76
C ASP A 68 -7.18 22.47 3.17
N ASN A 69 -7.70 21.26 3.31
CA ASN A 69 -8.20 20.75 4.60
C ASN A 69 -7.25 19.75 5.26
N SER A 70 -7.28 19.68 6.58
CA SER A 70 -6.50 18.74 7.40
C SER A 70 -7.39 17.90 8.30
N ASN A 71 -7.00 16.64 8.53
CA ASN A 71 -7.65 15.75 9.51
C ASN A 71 -9.16 15.60 9.22
N VAL A 72 -9.47 15.00 8.08
CA VAL A 72 -10.84 14.85 7.58
C VAL A 72 -11.24 13.38 7.66
N GLU A 73 -12.36 13.10 8.33
CA GLU A 73 -12.98 11.76 8.39
C GLU A 73 -14.33 11.80 7.66
N ILE A 74 -14.49 10.97 6.63
CA ILE A 74 -15.74 10.80 5.87
C ILE A 74 -16.14 9.34 5.98
N ASN A 75 -17.25 9.08 6.66
CA ASN A 75 -17.73 7.72 6.90
C ASN A 75 -19.17 7.56 6.42
N ASN A 76 -19.49 6.43 5.79
CA ASN A 76 -20.87 6.04 5.55
C ASN A 76 -21.67 7.07 4.69
N VAL A 77 -20.98 7.84 3.84
CA VAL A 77 -21.58 8.85 2.96
C VAL A 77 -22.06 8.23 1.66
N LYS A 78 -23.16 8.76 1.12
CA LYS A 78 -23.61 8.45 -0.23
C LYS A 78 -23.66 9.72 -1.05
N ALA A 79 -23.18 9.69 -2.29
CA ALA A 79 -23.18 10.84 -3.17
C ALA A 79 -23.72 10.45 -4.54
N PHE A 80 -24.64 11.26 -5.05
CA PHE A 80 -25.25 11.10 -6.37
C PHE A 80 -25.14 12.41 -7.14
N THR A 81 -24.60 12.38 -8.36
CA THR A 81 -24.54 13.56 -9.25
C THR A 81 -24.93 13.19 -10.68
N ARG A 82 -25.34 14.21 -11.44
CA ARG A 82 -25.65 14.09 -12.89
C ARG A 82 -25.04 15.22 -13.73
N ALA A 83 -24.72 16.35 -13.09
CA ALA A 83 -24.25 17.54 -13.79
C ALA A 83 -22.84 17.34 -14.40
N ARG A 84 -22.50 18.17 -15.38
CA ARG A 84 -21.12 18.31 -15.84
C ARG A 84 -20.25 18.75 -14.66
N TRP A 85 -19.07 18.13 -14.45
CA TRP A 85 -18.22 18.36 -13.26
C TRP A 85 -18.91 17.99 -11.95
N GLY A 86 -19.83 17.03 -12.02
CA GLY A 86 -20.53 16.48 -10.88
C GLY A 86 -19.66 15.48 -10.14
N ASP A 87 -18.56 15.89 -9.53
CA ASP A 87 -17.73 14.98 -8.75
C ASP A 87 -18.43 14.54 -7.46
N GLY A 88 -18.01 13.40 -6.92
CA GLY A 88 -18.46 12.89 -5.62
C GLY A 88 -17.73 13.59 -4.48
N ILE A 89 -16.53 13.11 -4.19
CA ILE A 89 -15.62 13.69 -3.20
C ILE A 89 -14.41 14.26 -3.94
N HIS A 90 -14.35 15.59 -4.00
CA HIS A 90 -13.35 16.34 -4.72
C HIS A 90 -12.37 17.00 -3.74
N MET A 91 -11.11 16.60 -3.77
CA MET A 91 -10.06 17.07 -2.88
C MET A 91 -8.98 17.85 -3.62
N LYS A 92 -8.59 18.99 -3.05
CA LYS A 92 -7.43 19.78 -3.51
C LYS A 92 -6.54 20.13 -2.32
N GLY A 93 -5.30 19.66 -2.32
CA GLY A 93 -4.31 19.99 -1.28
C GLY A 93 -4.73 19.56 0.13
N CYS A 94 -5.38 18.40 0.28
CA CYS A 94 -5.81 17.89 1.59
C CYS A 94 -4.74 16.99 2.23
N ILE A 95 -4.64 16.99 3.56
CA ILE A 95 -3.68 16.16 4.30
C ILE A 95 -4.39 15.38 5.41
N ASN A 96 -4.05 14.10 5.58
CA ASN A 96 -4.66 13.20 6.57
C ASN A 96 -6.17 13.11 6.37
N VAL A 97 -6.59 12.39 5.33
CA VAL A 97 -8.01 12.19 4.99
C VAL A 97 -8.31 10.70 5.04
N ASP A 98 -9.33 10.32 5.79
CA ASP A 98 -9.84 8.95 5.88
C ASP A 98 -11.27 8.90 5.33
N ILE A 99 -11.47 8.18 4.23
CA ILE A 99 -12.76 7.93 3.59
C ILE A 99 -13.10 6.44 3.76
N ASP A 100 -14.23 6.15 4.40
CA ASP A 100 -14.65 4.78 4.72
C ASP A 100 -16.14 4.55 4.41
N ASN A 101 -16.46 3.34 3.94
CA ASN A 101 -17.82 2.83 3.85
C ASN A 101 -18.75 3.71 2.98
N CYS A 102 -18.24 4.26 1.89
CA CYS A 102 -18.99 5.17 1.03
C CYS A 102 -19.60 4.48 -0.20
N PHE A 103 -20.63 5.09 -0.78
CA PHE A 103 -21.13 4.74 -2.10
C PHE A 103 -21.27 6.01 -2.95
N LEU A 104 -20.54 6.07 -4.07
CA LEU A 104 -20.51 7.25 -4.92
C LEU A 104 -20.98 6.84 -6.32
N ARG A 105 -22.03 7.49 -6.80
CA ARG A 105 -22.47 7.40 -8.20
C ARG A 105 -22.42 8.77 -8.82
N THR A 106 -21.55 8.99 -9.79
CA THR A 106 -21.24 10.34 -10.25
C THR A 106 -21.17 10.48 -11.76
N SER A 107 -21.56 11.64 -12.25
CA SER A 107 -21.44 12.03 -13.66
C SER A 107 -20.08 12.62 -14.04
N ASP A 108 -19.20 12.75 -13.07
CA ASP A 108 -17.78 13.09 -13.23
C ASP A 108 -17.00 12.24 -12.21
N ASP A 109 -15.84 12.67 -11.73
CA ASP A 109 -15.00 11.85 -10.86
C ASP A 109 -15.72 11.41 -9.56
N CYS A 110 -15.74 10.11 -9.23
CA CYS A 110 -16.28 9.68 -7.93
C CYS A 110 -15.39 10.19 -6.80
N ILE A 111 -14.07 9.96 -6.91
CA ILE A 111 -13.05 10.47 -6.00
C ILE A 111 -11.96 11.13 -6.84
N SER A 112 -11.74 12.43 -6.61
CA SER A 112 -10.65 13.18 -7.22
C SER A 112 -9.68 13.70 -6.17
N ILE A 113 -8.39 13.38 -6.33
CA ILE A 113 -7.30 13.78 -5.43
C ILE A 113 -6.30 14.63 -6.22
N TYR A 114 -6.36 15.93 -5.97
CA TYR A 114 -5.46 16.90 -6.58
C TYR A 114 -4.58 17.57 -5.53
N ALA A 115 -3.42 18.06 -5.97
CA ALA A 115 -2.64 19.00 -5.18
C ALA A 115 -3.29 20.40 -5.25
N SER A 116 -2.50 21.44 -5.46
CA SER A 116 -3.01 22.80 -5.66
C SER A 116 -3.96 22.90 -6.85
N ARG A 117 -5.09 23.60 -6.69
CA ARG A 117 -5.42 24.84 -7.44
C ARG A 117 -6.86 25.27 -7.16
N TYR A 118 -7.08 26.53 -6.74
CA TYR A 118 -8.41 27.11 -6.62
C TYR A 118 -8.50 28.52 -7.23
N THR A 119 -9.52 28.76 -8.06
CA THR A 119 -10.33 29.99 -7.96
C THR A 119 -11.66 29.91 -8.71
N PRO A 120 -12.77 30.35 -8.12
CA PRO A 120 -13.89 30.97 -8.79
C PRO A 120 -13.62 32.48 -8.91
N PRO A 121 -14.06 33.09 -10.02
CA PRO A 121 -13.63 34.42 -10.47
C PRO A 121 -14.06 35.61 -9.59
N SER A 122 -14.81 35.42 -8.50
CA SER A 122 -15.35 36.52 -7.69
C SER A 122 -14.47 36.99 -6.52
N TRP A 123 -13.31 36.36 -6.22
CA TRP A 123 -12.59 36.60 -4.95
C TRP A 123 -11.05 36.71 -5.00
N GLN A 124 -10.46 37.05 -6.16
CA GLN A 124 -9.00 37.11 -6.39
C GLN A 124 -8.30 35.73 -6.23
N GLU A 125 -7.41 35.42 -7.19
CA GLU A 125 -6.68 34.14 -7.25
C GLU A 125 -5.91 33.82 -5.96
N THR A 126 -6.33 32.80 -5.22
CA THR A 126 -5.57 32.23 -4.10
C THR A 126 -5.18 30.79 -4.43
N TYR A 127 -3.97 30.64 -5.00
CA TYR A 127 -3.37 29.35 -5.26
C TYR A 127 -3.05 28.65 -3.93
N LEU A 128 -3.56 27.44 -3.75
CA LEU A 128 -3.32 26.62 -2.57
C LEU A 128 -1.94 25.97 -2.73
N ASN A 129 -0.84 26.60 -2.32
CA ASN A 129 0.50 26.01 -2.43
C ASN A 129 0.70 24.86 -1.41
N ARG A 130 -0.10 23.80 -1.55
CA ARG A 130 -0.23 22.74 -0.56
C ARG A 130 -0.33 21.35 -1.23
N PRO A 131 0.52 20.39 -0.82
CA PRO A 131 0.49 19.02 -1.35
C PRO A 131 -0.77 18.25 -0.90
N ALA A 132 -1.02 17.11 -1.55
CA ALA A 132 -2.02 16.14 -1.08
C ALA A 132 -1.29 14.94 -0.47
N LEU A 133 -1.47 14.70 0.83
CA LEU A 133 -0.65 13.74 1.58
C LEU A 133 -1.51 12.85 2.49
N ASN A 134 -1.15 11.58 2.61
CA ASN A 134 -1.75 10.65 3.58
C ASN A 134 -3.28 10.57 3.43
N ILE A 135 -3.76 10.01 2.33
CA ILE A 135 -5.20 9.85 2.08
C ILE A 135 -5.51 8.37 1.97
N THR A 136 -6.45 7.91 2.80
CA THR A 136 -6.95 6.55 2.79
C THR A 136 -8.38 6.53 2.28
N VAL A 137 -8.68 5.64 1.34
CA VAL A 137 -10.03 5.33 0.89
C VAL A 137 -10.26 3.83 1.07
N GLN A 138 -11.31 3.45 1.78
CA GLN A 138 -11.57 2.04 2.04
C GLN A 138 -13.04 1.66 2.09
N ASN A 139 -13.31 0.37 1.86
CA ASN A 139 -14.64 -0.25 1.94
C ASN A 139 -15.71 0.51 1.13
N THR A 140 -15.34 1.00 -0.04
CA THR A 140 -16.14 1.96 -0.80
C THR A 140 -16.48 1.40 -2.17
N SER A 141 -17.70 1.68 -2.64
CA SER A 141 -18.15 1.31 -3.99
C SER A 141 -18.35 2.55 -4.86
N LEU A 142 -17.92 2.47 -6.10
CA LEU A 142 -17.82 3.59 -7.04
C LEU A 142 -18.55 3.24 -8.34
N TYR A 143 -19.33 4.17 -8.87
CA TYR A 143 -20.06 4.06 -10.13
C TYR A 143 -19.92 5.36 -10.90
N ALA A 144 -19.08 5.38 -11.93
CA ALA A 144 -18.88 6.58 -12.74
C ALA A 144 -19.74 6.52 -14.01
N ASP A 145 -20.80 7.35 -14.06
CA ASP A 145 -21.68 7.49 -15.23
C ASP A 145 -20.97 8.20 -16.41
N LYS A 146 -19.80 8.84 -16.22
CA LYS A 146 -19.08 9.49 -17.34
C LYS A 146 -17.56 9.67 -17.20
N ALA A 147 -17.00 9.93 -16.02
CA ALA A 147 -15.55 10.18 -15.91
C ALA A 147 -14.87 9.05 -15.12
N HIS A 148 -14.04 9.38 -14.14
CA HIS A 148 -13.23 8.42 -13.44
C HIS A 148 -13.88 7.95 -12.12
N PRO A 149 -13.93 6.65 -11.84
CA PRO A 149 -14.13 6.16 -10.48
C PRO A 149 -13.05 6.69 -9.53
N ILE A 150 -11.77 6.66 -9.94
CA ILE A 150 -10.66 7.22 -9.16
C ILE A 150 -9.78 8.07 -10.08
N GLU A 151 -9.62 9.35 -9.75
CA GLU A 151 -8.73 10.28 -10.45
C GLU A 151 -7.74 10.94 -9.50
N ILE A 152 -6.47 10.99 -9.90
CA ILE A 152 -5.36 11.49 -9.08
C ILE A 152 -4.38 12.24 -9.98
N GLY A 153 -4.00 13.46 -9.59
CA GLY A 153 -3.00 14.22 -10.33
C GLY A 153 -3.51 15.59 -10.74
N TRP A 154 -3.81 15.73 -12.04
CA TRP A 154 -4.21 16.94 -12.75
C TRP A 154 -3.70 18.25 -12.13
N HIS A 155 -4.51 18.85 -11.26
CA HIS A 155 -4.25 20.19 -10.74
C HIS A 155 -3.04 20.25 -9.80
N GLY A 156 -2.13 21.17 -10.11
CA GLY A 156 -0.91 21.44 -9.36
C GLY A 156 -0.48 22.91 -9.40
N ASN A 157 0.81 23.14 -9.16
CA ASN A 157 1.41 24.48 -9.16
C ASN A 157 2.29 24.69 -10.41
N GLU A 158 1.80 25.50 -11.36
CA GLU A 158 2.40 25.78 -12.68
C GLU A 158 3.72 26.60 -12.68
N GLU A 159 4.70 26.25 -11.87
CA GLU A 159 5.95 27.04 -11.71
C GLU A 159 5.73 28.46 -11.17
N ARG A 160 4.90 28.62 -10.13
CA ARG A 160 4.74 29.92 -9.46
C ARG A 160 5.76 30.08 -8.34
N ASN A 161 6.39 31.25 -8.27
CA ASN A 161 7.41 31.61 -7.27
C ASN A 161 8.63 30.67 -7.23
N GLY A 162 8.99 30.06 -8.37
CA GLY A 162 10.13 29.14 -8.46
C GLY A 162 9.89 27.74 -7.90
N ILE A 163 8.63 27.38 -7.58
CA ILE A 163 8.22 26.04 -7.18
C ILE A 163 7.46 25.40 -8.33
N GLU A 164 8.08 24.41 -8.99
CA GLU A 164 7.45 23.58 -10.00
C GLU A 164 6.66 22.45 -9.32
N GLY A 165 5.34 22.51 -9.42
CA GLY A 165 4.40 21.51 -8.93
C GLY A 165 4.43 21.26 -7.44
N LEU A 166 3.75 20.18 -7.04
CA LEU A 166 3.61 19.75 -5.66
C LEU A 166 3.61 18.21 -5.56
N ASP A 167 3.87 17.71 -4.35
CA ASP A 167 3.80 16.27 -4.10
C ASP A 167 2.34 15.85 -3.87
N ILE A 168 1.93 14.78 -4.55
CA ILE A 168 0.77 13.97 -4.20
C ILE A 168 1.36 12.64 -3.74
N TYR A 169 1.29 12.36 -2.44
CA TYR A 169 2.11 11.32 -1.84
C TYR A 169 1.39 10.52 -0.76
N ASN A 170 1.71 9.23 -0.70
CA ASN A 170 1.18 8.29 0.30
C ASN A 170 -0.35 8.19 0.28
N LEU A 171 -0.87 7.57 -0.78
CA LEU A 171 -2.30 7.28 -0.95
C LEU A 171 -2.56 5.78 -0.80
N PHE A 172 -3.61 5.43 -0.08
CA PHE A 172 -3.99 4.03 0.16
C PHE A 172 -5.46 3.79 -0.18
N PHE A 173 -5.71 2.98 -1.20
CA PHE A 173 -7.03 2.51 -1.59
C PHE A 173 -7.15 1.04 -1.22
N ASN A 174 -8.15 0.68 -0.42
CA ASN A 174 -8.28 -0.67 0.10
C ASN A 174 -9.72 -1.17 0.08
N ASN A 175 -9.94 -2.37 -0.47
CA ASN A 175 -11.26 -2.96 -0.54
C ASN A 175 -12.27 -2.05 -1.26
N ILE A 176 -12.03 -1.81 -2.55
CA ILE A 176 -12.85 -0.95 -3.41
C ILE A 176 -13.55 -1.77 -4.49
N ASP A 177 -14.85 -1.51 -4.69
CA ASP A 177 -15.64 -2.01 -5.81
C ASP A 177 -15.86 -0.90 -6.84
N ILE A 178 -15.35 -1.06 -8.05
CA ILE A 178 -15.67 -0.20 -9.19
C ILE A 178 -16.72 -0.94 -10.02
N LEU A 179 -17.94 -0.41 -10.02
CA LEU A 179 -19.13 -1.04 -10.59
C LEU A 179 -19.41 -0.59 -12.03
N GLU A 180 -18.93 0.59 -12.41
CA GLU A 180 -19.13 1.15 -13.75
C GLU A 180 -18.06 2.21 -14.03
N HIS A 181 -17.69 2.30 -15.30
CA HIS A 181 -16.89 3.34 -15.92
C HIS A 181 -17.40 3.53 -17.36
N ASP A 182 -18.05 4.66 -17.61
CA ASP A 182 -18.65 4.97 -18.92
C ASP A 182 -18.04 6.25 -19.53
N GLU A 183 -16.72 6.24 -19.71
CA GLU A 183 -15.98 7.41 -20.15
C GLU A 183 -15.92 7.59 -21.66
N PHE A 184 -16.63 8.63 -22.09
CA PHE A 184 -16.58 9.19 -23.43
C PHE A 184 -16.05 10.62 -23.42
N TRP A 185 -14.99 10.85 -24.16
CA TRP A 185 -14.57 12.20 -24.48
C TRP A 185 -15.21 12.66 -25.78
N VAL A 186 -15.79 13.85 -25.72
CA VAL A 186 -16.35 14.55 -26.86
C VAL A 186 -15.58 15.85 -26.99
N ASP A 187 -14.88 16.04 -28.11
CA ASP A 187 -14.18 17.28 -28.42
C ASP A 187 -15.16 18.46 -28.48
N PRO A 188 -14.70 19.71 -28.33
CA PRO A 188 -15.55 20.89 -28.38
C PRO A 188 -16.39 21.04 -29.65
N ASP A 189 -15.99 20.38 -30.75
CA ASP A 189 -16.73 20.35 -32.02
C ASP A 189 -17.82 19.27 -32.09
N GLY A 190 -18.01 18.50 -31.00
CA GLY A 190 -18.99 17.44 -30.90
C GLY A 190 -18.51 16.08 -31.42
N SER A 191 -17.27 15.97 -31.89
CA SER A 191 -16.70 14.68 -32.30
C SER A 191 -16.34 13.83 -31.08
N VAL A 192 -16.77 12.56 -31.08
CA VAL A 192 -16.33 11.59 -30.07
C VAL A 192 -14.93 11.15 -30.48
N ARG A 193 -13.93 11.42 -29.63
CA ARG A 193 -12.62 10.81 -29.81
C ARG A 193 -12.66 9.41 -29.20
N GLU A 194 -12.69 8.40 -30.06
CA GLU A 194 -12.53 7.02 -29.62
C GLU A 194 -11.15 6.80 -28.96
N ASP A 195 -10.14 7.59 -29.37
CA ASP A 195 -8.77 7.59 -28.89
C ASP A 195 -8.50 8.57 -27.73
N ALA A 196 -9.54 9.20 -27.18
CA ALA A 196 -9.43 10.37 -26.31
C ALA A 196 -8.44 10.23 -25.17
N GLY A 197 -7.20 10.61 -25.46
CA GLY A 197 -6.08 10.50 -24.55
C GLY A 197 -5.80 9.10 -24.03
N ASP A 198 -4.57 8.96 -23.58
CA ASP A 198 -4.18 7.87 -22.69
C ASP A 198 -4.64 8.13 -21.24
N PHE A 199 -5.32 9.24 -20.96
CA PHE A 199 -5.73 9.69 -19.63
C PHE A 199 -7.03 9.04 -19.10
N LEU A 200 -7.80 8.36 -19.96
CA LEU A 200 -9.01 7.63 -19.53
C LEU A 200 -8.63 6.49 -18.57
N GLY A 201 -9.47 6.23 -17.58
CA GLY A 201 -9.20 5.14 -16.64
C GLY A 201 -10.22 4.97 -15.54
N ALA A 202 -10.52 3.71 -15.23
CA ALA A 202 -11.25 3.33 -14.02
C ALA A 202 -10.43 3.69 -12.77
N ILE A 203 -9.11 3.47 -12.85
CA ILE A 203 -8.11 3.95 -11.89
C ILE A 203 -7.11 4.82 -12.67
N SER A 204 -7.17 6.12 -12.42
CA SER A 204 -6.37 7.11 -13.13
C SER A 204 -5.39 7.84 -12.22
N ILE A 205 -4.15 7.92 -12.69
CA ILE A 205 -3.07 8.74 -12.16
C ILE A 205 -2.55 9.57 -13.33
N ASN A 206 -3.19 10.72 -13.57
CA ASN A 206 -2.86 11.66 -14.63
C ASN A 206 -2.02 12.80 -14.05
N CYS A 207 -0.74 12.53 -13.83
CA CYS A 207 0.14 13.47 -13.15
C CYS A 207 0.52 14.63 -14.09
N SER A 208 0.02 15.84 -13.80
CA SER A 208 0.34 17.06 -14.55
C SER A 208 0.70 18.25 -13.63
N ASP A 209 0.77 19.47 -14.18
CA ASP A 209 1.00 20.73 -13.45
C ASP A 209 2.26 20.71 -12.56
N GLY A 210 3.33 20.08 -13.07
CA GLY A 210 4.60 19.91 -12.36
C GLY A 210 4.55 18.92 -11.18
N ASN A 211 3.39 18.30 -10.92
CA ASN A 211 3.20 17.44 -9.75
C ASN A 211 4.14 16.22 -9.77
N LYS A 212 4.41 15.69 -8.59
CA LYS A 212 5.01 14.36 -8.40
C LYS A 212 4.01 13.46 -7.70
N CYS A 213 3.57 12.40 -8.37
CA CYS A 213 2.69 11.39 -7.80
C CYS A 213 3.52 10.21 -7.33
N ASN A 214 3.54 9.91 -6.02
CA ASN A 214 4.45 8.90 -5.50
C ASN A 214 3.88 8.11 -4.31
N ASN A 215 4.19 6.81 -4.26
CA ASN A 215 3.88 5.90 -3.16
C ASN A 215 2.37 5.70 -2.99
N PHE A 216 1.74 5.11 -4.00
CA PHE A 216 0.31 4.78 -3.97
C PHE A 216 0.15 3.26 -3.86
N LEU A 217 -0.76 2.82 -3.01
CA LEU A 217 -1.12 1.41 -2.87
C LEU A 217 -2.62 1.23 -3.12
N PHE A 218 -2.94 0.45 -4.14
CA PHE A 218 -4.26 -0.04 -4.47
C PHE A 218 -4.34 -1.51 -4.08
N LYS A 219 -5.11 -1.82 -3.04
CA LYS A 219 -5.22 -3.15 -2.47
C LYS A 219 -6.64 -3.67 -2.49
N ASP A 220 -6.81 -4.93 -2.90
CA ASP A 220 -8.10 -5.62 -2.93
C ASP A 220 -9.15 -4.82 -3.74
N ILE A 221 -8.81 -4.49 -4.99
CA ILE A 221 -9.66 -3.71 -5.90
C ILE A 221 -10.36 -4.64 -6.88
N ARG A 222 -11.67 -4.48 -7.01
CA ARG A 222 -12.51 -5.27 -7.91
C ARG A 222 -13.19 -4.33 -8.89
N VAL A 223 -12.92 -4.53 -10.17
CA VAL A 223 -13.50 -3.75 -11.26
C VAL A 223 -14.42 -4.69 -12.04
N GLU A 224 -15.71 -4.36 -12.08
CA GLU A 224 -16.68 -5.07 -12.90
C GLU A 224 -16.46 -4.77 -14.39
N ASP A 225 -17.22 -5.45 -15.26
CA ASP A 225 -17.32 -5.05 -16.66
C ASP A 225 -17.88 -3.63 -16.71
N PHE A 226 -17.39 -2.80 -17.63
CA PHE A 226 -17.79 -1.42 -17.72
C PHE A 226 -18.10 -1.01 -19.16
N SER A 227 -18.92 0.03 -19.30
CA SER A 227 -19.53 0.39 -20.57
C SER A 227 -18.49 0.94 -21.56
N ASN A 228 -17.65 1.90 -21.13
CA ASN A 228 -16.64 2.55 -21.98
C ASN A 228 -15.47 3.07 -21.15
N GLY A 229 -14.24 2.85 -21.61
CA GLY A 229 -13.07 3.44 -20.98
C GLY A 229 -11.86 2.54 -21.00
N ARG A 230 -10.95 2.74 -20.05
CA ARG A 230 -9.73 1.92 -19.86
C ARG A 230 -9.70 1.46 -18.41
N LEU A 231 -9.02 0.34 -18.14
CA LEU A 231 -8.85 -0.10 -16.75
C LEU A 231 -7.92 0.86 -15.97
N LEU A 232 -6.78 1.21 -16.56
CA LEU A 232 -5.76 2.06 -15.91
C LEU A 232 -5.29 3.20 -16.82
N SER A 233 -5.12 4.37 -16.22
CA SER A 233 -4.20 5.41 -16.70
C SER A 233 -3.13 5.64 -15.62
N VAL A 234 -1.86 5.45 -15.94
CA VAL A 234 -0.73 5.74 -15.04
C VAL A 234 0.30 6.55 -15.82
N ASN A 235 0.06 7.85 -15.94
CA ASN A 235 0.78 8.70 -16.86
C ASN A 235 1.41 9.92 -16.17
N VAL A 236 2.56 10.34 -16.70
CA VAL A 236 2.93 11.75 -16.66
C VAL A 236 2.31 12.40 -17.88
N GLU A 237 1.48 13.42 -17.68
CA GLU A 237 0.74 14.08 -18.76
C GLU A 237 1.44 15.38 -19.21
N SER A 238 1.30 15.69 -20.49
CA SER A 238 1.79 16.94 -21.08
C SER A 238 0.82 18.09 -20.87
N GLY A 239 1.34 19.32 -20.77
CA GLY A 239 0.53 20.53 -20.76
C GLY A 239 -0.37 20.60 -22.00
N GLY A 240 -1.65 20.93 -21.81
CA GLY A 240 -2.67 20.99 -22.86
C GLY A 240 -3.40 19.66 -23.14
N VAL A 241 -3.03 18.56 -22.46
CA VAL A 241 -3.83 17.32 -22.43
C VAL A 241 -4.84 17.42 -21.30
N GLY A 242 -6.10 17.07 -21.54
CA GLY A 242 -7.15 17.06 -20.51
C GLY A 242 -7.22 18.37 -19.71
N ALA A 243 -7.02 18.29 -18.40
CA ALA A 243 -7.01 19.44 -17.48
C ALA A 243 -5.60 20.00 -17.19
N ALA A 244 -4.54 19.47 -17.82
CA ALA A 244 -3.16 19.90 -17.59
C ALA A 244 -2.89 21.28 -18.18
N MET A 245 -2.32 22.17 -17.37
CA MET A 245 -1.77 23.45 -17.84
C MET A 245 -0.29 23.35 -18.14
N THR A 246 0.47 22.60 -17.33
CA THR A 246 1.88 22.31 -17.60
C THR A 246 2.15 20.82 -17.48
N ASP A 247 3.29 20.41 -18.03
CA ASP A 247 3.77 19.03 -17.92
C ASP A 247 3.84 18.57 -16.46
N GLY A 248 3.46 17.33 -16.19
CA GLY A 248 3.73 16.68 -14.90
C GLY A 248 5.20 16.37 -14.70
N LYS A 249 5.59 16.02 -13.48
CA LYS A 249 6.99 15.74 -13.15
C LYS A 249 7.28 14.25 -13.16
N THR A 250 6.79 13.48 -12.19
CA THR A 250 7.03 12.03 -12.17
C THR A 250 5.82 11.28 -11.60
N VAL A 251 5.66 10.02 -12.03
CA VAL A 251 4.80 9.04 -11.36
C VAL A 251 5.66 7.89 -10.90
N GLU A 252 5.71 7.64 -9.60
CA GLU A 252 6.65 6.68 -9.04
C GLU A 252 6.03 5.77 -7.97
N ASN A 253 6.40 4.50 -7.95
CA ASN A 253 6.11 3.57 -6.86
C ASN A 253 4.60 3.36 -6.64
N ILE A 254 3.94 2.91 -7.70
CA ILE A 254 2.52 2.57 -7.73
C ILE A 254 2.39 1.06 -7.56
N ARG A 255 1.64 0.63 -6.55
CA ARG A 255 1.44 -0.80 -6.26
C ARG A 255 -0.03 -1.17 -6.37
N PHE A 256 -0.29 -2.24 -7.09
CA PHE A 256 -1.58 -2.92 -7.18
C PHE A 256 -1.43 -4.30 -6.55
N GLU A 257 -2.11 -4.54 -5.42
CA GLU A 257 -2.10 -5.83 -4.72
C GLU A 257 -3.51 -6.40 -4.73
N ASN A 258 -3.71 -7.54 -5.42
CA ASN A 258 -5.02 -8.13 -5.66
C ASN A 258 -5.97 -7.21 -6.44
N LEU A 259 -5.53 -6.75 -7.61
CA LEU A 259 -6.41 -6.12 -8.59
C LEU A 259 -7.14 -7.20 -9.39
N SER A 260 -8.46 -7.09 -9.53
CA SER A 260 -9.24 -7.96 -10.42
C SER A 260 -10.13 -7.12 -11.33
N TYR A 261 -10.13 -7.46 -12.61
CA TYR A 261 -11.01 -6.86 -13.62
C TYR A 261 -11.82 -7.96 -14.30
N ASN A 262 -13.15 -7.85 -14.29
CA ASN A 262 -14.05 -8.83 -14.90
C ASN A 262 -14.78 -8.22 -16.10
N GLY A 263 -14.04 -7.81 -17.11
CA GLY A 263 -14.61 -7.21 -18.32
C GLY A 263 -13.85 -7.52 -19.59
N SER A 264 -14.30 -6.92 -20.69
CA SER A 264 -13.80 -7.25 -22.03
C SER A 264 -12.58 -6.44 -22.47
N GLY A 265 -12.26 -5.35 -21.76
CA GLY A 265 -11.16 -4.46 -22.08
C GLY A 265 -11.51 -3.60 -23.29
N GLU A 266 -12.40 -2.63 -23.09
CA GLU A 266 -12.96 -1.76 -24.12
C GLU A 266 -11.84 -0.99 -24.84
N LYS A 267 -10.85 -0.49 -24.07
CA LYS A 267 -9.65 0.16 -24.58
C LYS A 267 -8.40 -0.26 -23.76
N PRO A 268 -7.20 -0.34 -24.37
CA PRO A 268 -5.97 -0.64 -23.64
C PRO A 268 -5.66 0.36 -22.53
N SER A 269 -5.21 -0.09 -21.37
CA SER A 269 -4.63 0.76 -20.33
C SER A 269 -3.36 1.48 -20.80
N SER A 270 -2.97 2.55 -20.11
CA SER A 270 -1.74 3.31 -20.38
C SER A 270 -0.82 3.39 -19.16
N ILE A 271 0.48 3.22 -19.38
CA ILE A 271 1.55 3.50 -18.42
C ILE A 271 2.69 4.23 -19.16
N LYS A 272 2.70 5.58 -19.14
CA LYS A 272 3.56 6.37 -20.04
C LYS A 272 4.16 7.61 -19.38
N GLY A 273 5.44 7.87 -19.66
CA GLY A 273 6.08 9.18 -19.40
C GLY A 273 6.14 10.05 -20.65
N ILE A 274 6.71 11.25 -20.55
CA ILE A 274 6.84 12.20 -21.68
C ILE A 274 8.29 12.52 -22.05
N SER A 275 9.24 12.38 -21.12
CA SER A 275 10.67 12.55 -21.38
C SER A 275 11.55 11.76 -20.40
N CYS A 276 12.87 11.81 -20.59
CA CYS A 276 13.82 11.17 -19.66
C CYS A 276 13.78 11.78 -18.24
N GLU A 277 13.35 13.03 -18.11
CA GLU A 277 13.21 13.75 -16.83
C GLU A 277 11.78 13.69 -16.29
N ARG A 278 10.82 13.33 -17.14
CA ARG A 278 9.39 13.29 -16.85
C ARG A 278 8.83 11.90 -17.16
N PHE A 279 9.04 10.98 -16.23
CA PHE A 279 8.90 9.54 -16.45
C PHE A 279 7.92 8.89 -15.47
N VAL A 280 7.52 7.67 -15.83
CA VAL A 280 6.85 6.73 -14.92
C VAL A 280 7.86 5.68 -14.49
N ASN A 281 7.96 5.38 -13.20
CA ASN A 281 8.90 4.39 -12.68
C ASN A 281 8.31 3.57 -11.52
N GLY A 282 8.30 2.25 -11.65
CA GLY A 282 7.87 1.36 -10.57
C GLY A 282 6.36 1.24 -10.48
N VAL A 283 5.75 0.60 -11.48
CA VAL A 283 4.34 0.19 -11.45
C VAL A 283 4.29 -1.31 -11.27
N HIS A 284 3.76 -1.77 -10.14
CA HIS A 284 3.92 -3.13 -9.70
C HIS A 284 2.58 -3.80 -9.44
N PHE A 285 2.35 -4.90 -10.14
CA PHE A 285 1.16 -5.73 -10.01
C PHE A 285 1.47 -6.99 -9.22
N GLU A 286 0.64 -7.26 -8.24
CA GLU A 286 0.60 -8.50 -7.51
C GLU A 286 -0.79 -9.10 -7.61
N ASN A 287 -0.85 -10.37 -8.03
CA ASN A 287 -2.09 -11.13 -8.15
C ASN A 287 -3.14 -10.38 -8.99
N PHE A 288 -2.67 -9.72 -10.06
CA PHE A 288 -3.54 -9.03 -11.00
C PHE A 288 -4.24 -10.07 -11.88
N LYS A 289 -5.58 -10.05 -11.87
CA LYS A 289 -6.39 -10.98 -12.65
C LYS A 289 -7.33 -10.25 -13.59
N VAL A 290 -7.46 -10.78 -14.80
CA VAL A 290 -8.50 -10.39 -15.76
C VAL A 290 -9.37 -11.60 -16.03
N ASN A 291 -10.67 -11.50 -15.79
CA ASN A 291 -11.64 -12.59 -15.95
C ASN A 291 -11.21 -13.89 -15.25
N GLY A 292 -10.65 -13.76 -14.04
CA GLY A 292 -10.12 -14.85 -13.24
C GLY A 292 -8.76 -15.42 -13.70
N VAL A 293 -8.26 -15.01 -14.87
CA VAL A 293 -6.95 -15.39 -15.40
C VAL A 293 -5.88 -14.47 -14.84
N LEU A 294 -4.78 -15.05 -14.36
CA LEU A 294 -3.67 -14.29 -13.82
C LEU A 294 -2.82 -13.66 -14.92
N ILE A 295 -2.39 -12.41 -14.70
CA ILE A 295 -1.52 -11.66 -15.59
C ILE A 295 -0.12 -11.62 -14.98
N GLU A 296 0.85 -12.25 -15.64
CA GLU A 296 2.24 -12.39 -15.18
C GLU A 296 3.24 -11.54 -15.97
N LYS A 297 2.81 -10.92 -17.07
CA LYS A 297 3.56 -9.94 -17.85
C LYS A 297 2.61 -9.11 -18.72
N LEU A 298 3.12 -8.00 -19.27
CA LEU A 298 2.34 -7.10 -20.13
C LEU A 298 1.59 -7.85 -21.24
N SER A 299 2.26 -8.78 -21.93
CA SER A 299 1.68 -9.50 -23.07
C SER A 299 0.62 -10.53 -22.72
N ASP A 300 0.44 -10.88 -21.43
CA ASP A 300 -0.60 -11.83 -21.02
C ASP A 300 -1.99 -11.22 -21.04
N TYR A 301 -2.11 -9.91 -20.77
CA TYR A 301 -3.38 -9.22 -20.94
C TYR A 301 -3.57 -8.82 -22.40
N ASN A 302 -4.08 -9.76 -23.19
CA ASN A 302 -4.26 -9.63 -24.62
C ASN A 302 -5.72 -9.91 -25.02
N VAL A 303 -6.30 -9.01 -25.82
CA VAL A 303 -7.64 -9.18 -26.39
C VAL A 303 -7.53 -9.11 -27.91
N ASN A 304 -7.88 -10.20 -28.60
CA ASN A 304 -7.86 -10.30 -30.06
C ASN A 304 -6.51 -9.89 -30.72
N GLY A 305 -5.39 -10.21 -30.08
CA GLY A 305 -4.04 -9.87 -30.56
C GLY A 305 -3.57 -8.48 -30.16
N VAL A 306 -4.41 -7.67 -29.50
CA VAL A 306 -4.05 -6.35 -28.98
C VAL A 306 -3.59 -6.47 -27.54
N ASN A 307 -2.41 -5.92 -27.24
CA ASN A 307 -1.93 -5.79 -25.87
C ASN A 307 -2.77 -4.72 -25.15
N MET A 308 -3.32 -5.08 -23.99
CA MET A 308 -4.25 -4.24 -23.25
C MET A 308 -3.57 -3.37 -22.20
N ILE A 309 -2.23 -3.37 -22.13
CA ILE A 309 -1.44 -2.40 -21.35
C ILE A 309 -0.35 -1.82 -22.24
N ASN A 310 -0.51 -0.55 -22.62
CA ASN A 310 0.44 0.17 -23.46
C ASN A 310 1.48 0.93 -22.62
N THR A 311 2.74 0.83 -23.02
CA THR A 311 3.87 1.51 -22.38
C THR A 311 4.67 2.30 -23.42
N ASN A 312 5.61 3.14 -22.96
CA ASN A 312 6.56 3.82 -23.84
C ASN A 312 7.99 3.81 -23.27
N ASN A 313 8.93 4.45 -23.98
CA ASN A 313 10.35 4.47 -23.61
C ASN A 313 10.68 5.27 -22.33
N TYR A 314 9.66 5.88 -21.71
CA TYR A 314 9.76 6.67 -20.48
C TYR A 314 9.00 6.03 -19.31
N ALA A 315 8.57 4.77 -19.48
CA ALA A 315 7.98 3.96 -18.42
C ALA A 315 8.94 2.83 -18.04
N TYR A 316 9.37 2.84 -16.78
CA TYR A 316 10.43 1.96 -16.27
C TYR A 316 9.91 1.07 -15.14
N ASN A 317 10.53 -0.11 -15.00
CA ASN A 317 10.28 -1.03 -13.88
C ASN A 317 8.81 -1.41 -13.69
N ILE A 318 8.13 -1.80 -14.77
CA ILE A 318 6.79 -2.37 -14.71
C ILE A 318 6.92 -3.88 -14.46
N THR A 319 6.33 -4.39 -13.38
CA THR A 319 6.50 -5.79 -13.00
C THR A 319 5.20 -6.44 -12.53
N PHE A 320 5.16 -7.77 -12.63
CA PHE A 320 4.01 -8.60 -12.28
C PHE A 320 4.47 -9.76 -11.39
N GLN A 321 3.62 -10.18 -10.46
CA GLN A 321 3.93 -11.27 -9.54
C GLN A 321 2.66 -11.98 -9.04
N GLU A 322 2.66 -13.30 -8.92
CA GLU A 322 1.55 -14.02 -8.26
C GLU A 322 1.55 -13.84 -6.72
N ALA A 323 0.37 -13.81 -6.08
CA ALA A 323 0.28 -13.79 -4.60
C ALA A 323 0.62 -15.11 -3.91
N ASN A 324 0.55 -16.25 -4.60
CA ASN A 324 0.68 -17.56 -3.93
C ASN A 324 2.09 -18.12 -3.95
N ASN A 325 3.03 -17.42 -4.59
CA ASN A 325 4.43 -17.82 -4.65
C ASN A 325 5.21 -17.48 -3.36
N PHE A 326 4.59 -16.83 -2.37
CA PHE A 326 5.30 -16.50 -1.14
C PHE A 326 5.62 -17.74 -0.31
N SER A 327 6.79 -17.70 0.34
CA SER A 327 7.09 -18.60 1.43
C SER A 327 6.10 -18.33 2.56
N MET A 328 4.99 -19.08 2.62
CA MET A 328 4.07 -18.98 3.76
C MET A 328 4.67 -19.64 5.03
N ASP A 329 5.79 -20.36 4.89
CA ASP A 329 6.38 -21.21 5.93
C ASP A 329 7.74 -20.72 6.48
N LEU A 330 8.30 -19.61 5.99
CA LEU A 330 9.49 -19.03 6.62
C LEU A 330 9.07 -18.32 7.91
N ALA A 331 9.34 -18.97 9.04
CA ALA A 331 9.04 -18.45 10.36
C ALA A 331 9.97 -17.29 10.74
N SER A 332 9.48 -16.35 11.55
CA SER A 332 10.35 -15.37 12.20
C SER A 332 11.41 -16.07 13.06
N GLY A 333 12.65 -15.58 13.06
CA GLY A 333 13.73 -16.21 13.81
C GLY A 333 15.12 -15.77 13.36
N LEU A 334 16.14 -16.39 13.93
CA LEU A 334 17.53 -16.17 13.56
C LEU A 334 17.95 -17.17 12.49
N TYR A 335 18.61 -16.69 11.44
CA TYR A 335 19.04 -17.49 10.30
C TYR A 335 20.46 -17.13 9.88
N THR A 336 21.18 -18.11 9.34
CA THR A 336 22.22 -17.84 8.36
C THR A 336 21.60 -17.95 6.97
N ILE A 337 21.93 -17.00 6.09
CA ILE A 337 21.37 -16.92 4.74
C ILE A 337 22.50 -17.21 3.75
N SER A 338 22.35 -18.18 2.86
CA SER A 338 23.38 -18.57 1.88
C SER A 338 22.84 -18.69 0.47
N ASN A 339 23.61 -18.27 -0.53
CA ASN A 339 23.33 -18.51 -1.93
C ASN A 339 23.52 -20.01 -2.27
N LEU A 340 22.57 -20.60 -2.98
CA LEU A 340 22.57 -22.03 -3.34
C LEU A 340 23.51 -22.37 -4.50
N ASP A 341 23.80 -21.41 -5.37
CA ASP A 341 24.60 -21.65 -6.58
C ASP A 341 26.10 -21.76 -6.24
N ASN A 342 26.56 -21.03 -5.22
CA ASN A 342 27.98 -20.96 -4.85
C ASN A 342 28.28 -21.20 -3.37
N ASN A 343 27.27 -21.48 -2.54
CA ASN A 343 27.38 -21.68 -1.08
C ASN A 343 27.98 -20.50 -0.31
N GLN A 344 27.96 -19.28 -0.87
CA GLN A 344 28.39 -18.08 -0.17
C GLN A 344 27.29 -17.57 0.76
N TYR A 345 27.68 -17.07 1.92
CA TYR A 345 26.75 -16.52 2.90
C TYR A 345 26.51 -15.03 2.67
N LEU A 346 25.30 -14.58 2.99
CA LEU A 346 24.94 -13.17 3.08
C LEU A 346 25.69 -12.52 4.24
N GLN A 347 26.54 -11.53 3.93
CA GLN A 347 27.38 -10.85 4.92
C GLN A 347 27.10 -9.34 4.96
N LYS A 348 27.38 -8.68 6.10
CA LYS A 348 27.39 -7.22 6.21
C LYS A 348 28.62 -6.62 5.52
N ASN A 349 28.44 -5.47 4.86
CA ASN A 349 29.55 -4.64 4.42
C ASN A 349 30.03 -3.71 5.56
N PRO A 350 31.30 -3.80 5.99
CA PRO A 350 31.84 -2.96 7.06
C PRO A 350 32.15 -1.51 6.63
N SER A 351 32.19 -1.22 5.33
CA SER A 351 32.68 0.06 4.79
C SER A 351 31.58 1.09 4.52
N LEU A 352 30.31 0.76 4.76
CA LEU A 352 29.17 1.63 4.48
C LEU A 352 28.28 1.83 5.72
N PRO A 353 27.69 3.02 5.91
CA PRO A 353 26.82 3.32 7.05
C PRO A 353 25.53 2.48 7.04
N TYR A 354 25.17 1.87 5.92
CA TYR A 354 24.05 0.96 5.72
C TYR A 354 24.57 -0.45 5.43
N VAL A 355 23.84 -1.51 5.82
CA VAL A 355 24.25 -2.89 5.51
C VAL A 355 23.91 -3.21 4.07
N ASN A 356 24.71 -2.68 3.16
CA ASN A 356 24.86 -3.21 1.82
C ASN A 356 25.40 -4.62 1.98
N SER A 357 24.64 -5.64 1.64
CA SER A 357 25.11 -7.00 1.85
C SER A 357 26.14 -7.34 0.77
N THR A 358 27.28 -7.89 1.18
CA THR A 358 28.32 -8.33 0.25
C THR A 358 28.46 -9.85 0.22
N THR A 359 28.89 -10.42 -0.90
CA THR A 359 29.27 -11.83 -1.05
C THR A 359 30.74 -11.91 -1.48
N ILE A 360 31.58 -12.54 -0.67
CA ILE A 360 33.03 -12.68 -0.92
C ILE A 360 33.36 -14.11 -1.37
N THR A 361 34.18 -14.25 -2.41
CA THR A 361 34.85 -15.49 -2.81
C THR A 361 36.06 -15.76 -1.93
N GLY A 362 36.21 -17.02 -1.51
CA GLY A 362 37.43 -17.50 -0.87
C GLY A 362 37.31 -17.70 0.64
N SER A 363 37.81 -18.86 1.07
CA SER A 363 37.91 -19.29 2.45
C SER A 363 38.67 -18.27 3.32
N SER A 364 37.98 -17.42 4.07
CA SER A 364 38.30 -16.99 5.45
C SER A 364 37.63 -15.67 5.83
N TYR A 365 36.51 -15.73 6.56
CA TYR A 365 36.26 -14.89 7.74
C TYR A 365 35.27 -15.67 8.62
N SER A 366 35.75 -16.08 9.78
CA SER A 366 35.19 -17.15 10.63
C SER A 366 33.91 -16.83 11.41
N ASN A 367 33.07 -15.87 10.98
CA ASN A 367 31.89 -15.42 11.73
C ASN A 367 30.64 -15.39 10.84
N ASN A 368 30.05 -16.55 10.52
CA ASN A 368 28.76 -16.63 9.80
C ASN A 368 27.74 -15.69 10.47
N GLN A 369 27.39 -14.60 9.78
CA GLN A 369 26.52 -13.57 10.35
C GLN A 369 25.08 -14.05 10.44
N VAL A 370 24.46 -13.68 11.55
CA VAL A 370 23.12 -14.07 11.91
C VAL A 370 22.16 -12.96 11.52
N TRP A 371 21.06 -13.34 10.90
CA TRP A 371 20.01 -12.45 10.44
C TRP A 371 18.71 -12.78 11.16
N GLU A 372 18.15 -11.78 11.84
CA GLU A 372 16.80 -11.78 12.36
C GLU A 372 15.82 -11.57 11.20
N VAL A 373 15.07 -12.62 10.85
CA VAL A 373 13.99 -12.58 9.88
C VAL A 373 12.70 -12.33 10.63
N ILE A 374 11.97 -11.30 10.24
CA ILE A 374 10.71 -10.87 10.84
C ILE A 374 9.62 -11.02 9.78
N ASN A 375 8.74 -12.00 9.96
CA ASN A 375 7.57 -12.19 9.11
C ASN A 375 6.50 -11.13 9.45
N LEU A 376 6.09 -10.35 8.45
CA LEU A 376 5.07 -9.31 8.56
C LEU A 376 3.68 -9.79 8.14
N GLY A 377 3.55 -11.01 7.62
CA GLY A 377 2.34 -11.57 7.03
C GLY A 377 2.36 -11.53 5.49
N THR A 378 1.51 -12.35 4.87
CA THR A 378 1.29 -12.40 3.40
C THR A 378 2.58 -12.46 2.56
N GLY A 379 3.63 -13.10 3.07
CA GLY A 379 4.92 -13.22 2.37
C GLY A 379 5.86 -12.03 2.48
N HIS A 380 5.52 -11.02 3.27
CA HIS A 380 6.37 -9.86 3.55
C HIS A 380 7.27 -10.12 4.75
N TYR A 381 8.53 -9.69 4.62
CA TYR A 381 9.56 -9.91 5.60
C TYR A 381 10.42 -8.66 5.78
N ARG A 382 10.91 -8.44 6.99
CA ARG A 382 12.11 -7.63 7.21
C ARG A 382 13.25 -8.54 7.62
N ILE A 383 14.43 -8.28 7.09
CA ILE A 383 15.64 -9.05 7.39
C ILE A 383 16.59 -8.07 8.08
N LYS A 384 17.03 -8.39 9.30
CA LYS A 384 17.84 -7.50 10.13
C LYS A 384 19.09 -8.22 10.58
N ASN A 385 20.24 -7.60 10.45
CA ASN A 385 21.48 -8.18 10.95
C ASN A 385 21.46 -8.19 12.48
N HIS A 386 21.63 -9.37 13.08
CA HIS A 386 21.49 -9.58 14.53
C HIS A 386 22.50 -8.73 15.34
N ASP A 387 23.76 -8.70 14.92
CA ASP A 387 24.83 -8.04 15.66
C ASP A 387 24.75 -6.50 15.59
N THR A 388 24.35 -5.96 14.43
CA THR A 388 24.38 -4.51 14.18
C THR A 388 23.02 -3.85 14.34
N SER A 389 21.95 -4.64 14.42
CA SER A 389 20.56 -4.18 14.37
C SER A 389 20.17 -3.37 13.13
N LYS A 390 20.99 -3.41 12.08
CA LYS A 390 20.70 -2.75 10.80
C LYS A 390 19.93 -3.69 9.87
N TYR A 391 18.94 -3.17 9.17
CA TYR A 391 18.18 -3.95 8.19
C TYR A 391 19.00 -4.23 6.93
N LEU A 392 18.73 -5.38 6.33
CA LEU A 392 19.14 -5.72 4.98
C LEU A 392 18.58 -4.66 4.04
N HIS A 393 19.49 -4.05 3.30
CA HIS A 393 19.20 -2.98 2.38
C HIS A 393 19.75 -3.35 1.00
N ASN A 394 19.13 -2.83 -0.06
CA ASN A 394 19.71 -2.93 -1.39
C ASN A 394 21.04 -2.15 -1.43
N SER A 395 22.07 -2.72 -2.06
CA SER A 395 23.32 -2.00 -2.23
C SER A 395 23.31 -1.24 -3.54
N LEU A 396 23.53 0.08 -3.40
CA LEU A 396 23.32 1.11 -4.41
C LEU A 396 21.81 1.37 -4.57
N ASP A 397 21.41 2.61 -4.31
CA ASP A 397 20.11 3.17 -4.68
C ASP A 397 19.66 2.52 -6.00
N LEU A 398 18.42 2.01 -6.11
CA LEU A 398 17.90 1.67 -7.43
C LEU A 398 17.74 2.96 -8.20
N GLN A 399 18.83 3.28 -8.85
CA GLN A 399 18.90 4.29 -9.84
C GLN A 399 18.39 3.58 -11.08
N ALA A 400 17.07 3.65 -11.30
CA ALA A 400 16.58 3.46 -12.65
C ALA A 400 17.38 4.45 -13.50
N VAL A 401 18.11 3.94 -14.49
CA VAL A 401 18.88 4.82 -15.36
C VAL A 401 17.87 5.33 -16.37
N ASN A 402 17.55 6.62 -16.30
CA ASN A 402 16.68 7.21 -17.30
C ASN A 402 17.32 7.11 -18.69
N CYS A 403 16.57 7.40 -19.75
CA CYS A 403 17.09 7.30 -21.12
C CYS A 403 18.28 8.23 -21.46
N GLN A 404 18.76 9.07 -20.55
CA GLN A 404 20.00 9.85 -20.69
C GLN A 404 21.20 9.25 -19.94
N GLY A 405 21.07 8.07 -19.34
CA GLY A 405 22.13 7.54 -18.51
C GLY A 405 22.17 8.14 -17.10
N ARG A 406 21.17 8.96 -16.71
CA ARG A 406 21.11 9.57 -15.38
C ARG A 406 20.39 8.66 -14.41
N TYR A 407 20.96 8.59 -13.24
CA TYR A 407 20.44 7.84 -12.13
C TYR A 407 19.19 8.50 -11.52
N ILE A 408 18.05 7.82 -11.59
CA ILE A 408 16.79 8.20 -10.95
C ILE A 408 16.88 7.83 -9.48
N GLN A 409 17.25 8.78 -8.62
CA GLN A 409 17.34 8.54 -7.19
C GLN A 409 15.94 8.64 -6.56
N THR A 410 15.41 7.51 -6.07
CA THR A 410 14.25 7.54 -5.17
C THR A 410 14.74 8.03 -3.81
N LEU A 411 14.46 9.31 -3.49
CA LEU A 411 14.91 9.99 -2.27
C LEU A 411 14.43 9.33 -0.96
N ASP A 412 13.57 8.33 -1.05
CA ASP A 412 13.01 7.60 0.09
C ASP A 412 13.81 6.37 0.53
N SER A 413 15.05 6.20 0.07
CA SER A 413 15.95 5.09 0.46
C SER A 413 16.31 5.02 1.96
N LEU A 414 15.65 5.84 2.80
CA LEU A 414 15.81 5.87 4.26
C LEU A 414 14.52 5.59 5.05
N THR A 415 13.37 5.41 4.39
CA THR A 415 12.14 5.01 5.09
C THR A 415 12.11 3.49 5.31
N MET A 416 11.57 3.05 6.46
CA MET A 416 11.55 1.63 6.87
C MET A 416 10.84 0.68 5.89
N THR A 417 10.06 1.22 4.95
CA THR A 417 9.33 0.48 3.91
C THR A 417 10.23 -0.01 2.77
N ALA A 418 11.34 0.68 2.47
CA ALA A 418 12.34 0.22 1.48
C ALA A 418 13.09 -1.07 1.89
N GLN A 419 12.93 -1.48 3.15
CA GLN A 419 13.57 -2.66 3.77
C GLN A 419 12.63 -3.86 3.85
N GLU A 420 11.45 -3.78 3.22
CA GLU A 420 10.51 -4.89 3.12
C GLU A 420 10.84 -5.77 1.92
N TRP A 421 10.87 -7.07 2.19
CA TRP A 421 11.23 -8.10 1.23
C TRP A 421 10.11 -9.11 1.10
N LYS A 422 9.77 -9.45 -0.12
CA LYS A 422 8.95 -10.60 -0.44
C LYS A 422 9.81 -11.82 -0.67
N ILE A 423 9.57 -12.86 0.11
CA ILE A 423 10.33 -14.10 0.01
C ILE A 423 9.45 -15.14 -0.67
N VAL A 424 9.92 -15.68 -1.79
CA VAL A 424 9.19 -16.61 -2.68
C VAL A 424 9.94 -17.93 -2.77
N GLY A 425 9.22 -19.05 -2.79
CA GLY A 425 9.80 -20.40 -2.89
C GLY A 425 9.90 -21.12 -1.54
N ASP A 426 10.76 -22.12 -1.45
CA ASP A 426 10.89 -22.99 -0.27
C ASP A 426 12.34 -23.43 0.01
N ASN A 427 12.54 -24.17 1.12
CA ASN A 427 13.86 -24.70 1.50
C ASN A 427 14.43 -25.77 0.55
N THR A 428 13.60 -26.34 -0.33
CA THR A 428 13.97 -27.44 -1.25
C THR A 428 14.50 -26.89 -2.57
N THR A 429 13.78 -25.93 -3.15
CA THR A 429 14.07 -25.30 -4.43
C THR A 429 14.84 -24.00 -4.30
N GLY A 430 14.91 -23.45 -3.09
CA GLY A 430 15.56 -22.19 -2.74
C GLY A 430 14.62 -21.00 -2.79
N TYR A 431 14.85 -20.04 -1.90
CA TYR A 431 14.07 -18.81 -1.82
C TYR A 431 14.61 -17.74 -2.76
N LYS A 432 13.71 -17.05 -3.45
CA LYS A 432 13.98 -15.78 -4.10
C LYS A 432 13.59 -14.66 -3.13
N ILE A 433 14.48 -13.68 -2.94
CA ILE A 433 14.25 -12.54 -2.04
C ILE A 433 14.01 -11.31 -2.93
N ASN A 434 12.77 -10.85 -3.01
CA ASN A 434 12.32 -9.74 -3.85
C ASN A 434 12.15 -8.49 -2.99
N ASN A 435 12.67 -7.33 -3.39
CA ASN A 435 12.35 -6.10 -2.66
C ASN A 435 10.89 -5.66 -2.95
N VAL A 436 10.13 -5.28 -1.93
CA VAL A 436 8.72 -4.90 -2.10
C VAL A 436 8.54 -3.65 -2.94
N TYR A 437 9.49 -2.72 -2.86
CA TYR A 437 9.41 -1.44 -3.54
C TYR A 437 9.99 -1.53 -4.95
N THR A 438 11.13 -2.20 -5.09
CA THR A 438 11.90 -2.16 -6.32
C THR A 438 11.59 -3.34 -7.24
N ARG A 439 10.91 -4.35 -6.67
CA ARG A 439 10.61 -5.66 -7.27
C ARG A 439 11.83 -6.36 -7.89
N GLY A 440 13.02 -5.93 -7.48
CA GLY A 440 14.27 -6.52 -7.90
C GLY A 440 14.64 -7.67 -6.98
N TYR A 441 15.14 -8.75 -7.57
CA TYR A 441 15.62 -9.89 -6.80
C TYR A 441 17.00 -9.60 -6.24
N LEU A 442 17.23 -9.98 -4.99
CA LEU A 442 18.53 -9.93 -4.35
C LEU A 442 19.52 -10.80 -5.15
N HIS A 443 20.49 -10.15 -5.78
CA HIS A 443 21.48 -10.78 -6.65
C HIS A 443 22.88 -10.21 -6.36
N ARG A 444 23.91 -11.05 -6.35
CA ARG A 444 25.32 -10.63 -6.28
C ARG A 444 25.72 -9.82 -7.52
N SER A 445 26.27 -8.62 -7.35
CA SER A 445 27.07 -7.97 -8.40
C SER A 445 28.31 -8.82 -8.65
N ASP A 446 28.67 -9.01 -9.92
CA ASP A 446 29.81 -9.79 -10.47
C ASP A 446 30.93 -10.38 -9.55
N GLU A 447 31.67 -11.38 -10.05
CA GLU A 447 32.74 -12.05 -9.28
C GLU A 447 33.84 -11.13 -8.74
N THR A 448 33.94 -9.90 -9.26
CA THR A 448 34.97 -8.91 -8.93
C THR A 448 34.54 -7.88 -7.89
N ASN A 449 33.24 -7.56 -7.82
CA ASN A 449 32.68 -6.55 -6.94
C ASN A 449 31.71 -7.21 -5.97
N SER A 450 32.03 -7.23 -4.69
CA SER A 450 31.31 -8.07 -3.75
C SER A 450 29.92 -7.58 -3.34
N TYR A 451 29.24 -6.61 -3.96
CA TYR A 451 27.98 -6.04 -3.44
C TYR A 451 26.70 -6.75 -3.93
N LEU A 452 25.54 -6.50 -3.31
CA LEU A 452 24.26 -7.15 -3.66
C LEU A 452 23.27 -6.14 -4.25
N VAL A 453 22.90 -6.36 -5.51
CA VAL A 453 22.01 -5.49 -6.27
C VAL A 453 20.63 -6.11 -6.36
N ALA A 454 19.59 -5.30 -6.23
CA ALA A 454 18.24 -5.71 -6.62
C ALA A 454 18.08 -5.41 -8.11
N LEU A 455 18.07 -6.44 -8.95
CA LEU A 455 17.88 -6.25 -10.40
C LEU A 455 16.41 -6.40 -10.76
N PRO A 456 15.83 -5.47 -11.56
CA PRO A 456 14.51 -5.69 -12.15
C PRO A 456 14.54 -6.97 -12.99
N GLU A 457 13.36 -7.53 -13.24
CA GLU A 457 13.15 -8.74 -14.02
C GLU A 457 13.92 -8.72 -15.35
N ILE A 458 15.06 -9.42 -15.40
CA ILE A 458 15.77 -9.76 -16.62
C ILE A 458 15.48 -11.24 -16.85
N ASP A 459 14.78 -11.55 -17.95
CA ASP A 459 14.21 -12.87 -18.22
C ASP A 459 15.27 -13.98 -18.48
N ASP A 460 16.54 -13.62 -18.65
CA ASP A 460 17.57 -14.53 -19.16
C ASP A 460 18.72 -14.88 -18.18
N GLU A 461 18.74 -14.35 -16.95
CA GLU A 461 19.80 -14.67 -15.96
C GLU A 461 19.33 -15.68 -14.89
N PRO A 462 20.14 -16.70 -14.53
CA PRO A 462 19.82 -17.62 -13.44
C PRO A 462 19.77 -16.86 -12.11
N ARG A 463 18.57 -16.43 -11.72
CA ARG A 463 18.34 -15.70 -10.47
C ARG A 463 18.87 -16.52 -9.30
N GLN A 464 19.73 -15.89 -8.51
CA GLN A 464 20.33 -16.49 -7.34
C GLN A 464 19.28 -16.94 -6.33
N LYS A 465 19.31 -18.21 -5.98
CA LYS A 465 18.42 -18.80 -4.96
C LYS A 465 19.11 -18.80 -3.61
N TRP A 466 18.37 -18.45 -2.57
CA TRP A 466 18.86 -18.30 -1.22
C TRP A 466 18.29 -19.36 -0.29
N LYS A 467 19.09 -19.84 0.64
CA LYS A 467 18.71 -20.80 1.66
C LYS A 467 18.77 -20.12 3.02
N PHE A 468 17.67 -20.22 3.76
CA PHE A 468 17.57 -19.77 5.14
C PHE A 468 17.79 -20.96 6.07
N THR A 469 18.93 -21.00 6.75
CA THR A 469 19.25 -22.06 7.71
C THR A 469 19.04 -21.53 9.12
N PRO A 470 18.09 -22.07 9.91
CA PRO A 470 17.86 -21.63 11.27
C PRO A 470 19.15 -21.63 12.09
N TYR A 471 19.38 -20.54 12.83
CA TYR A 471 20.52 -20.36 13.72
C TYR A 471 20.06 -20.31 15.17
N THR A 472 20.70 -21.11 16.02
CA THR A 472 20.53 -21.03 17.47
C THR A 472 21.85 -20.57 18.07
N PRO A 473 21.89 -19.40 18.76
CA PRO A 473 23.09 -18.94 19.41
C PRO A 473 23.60 -19.99 20.40
N PRO A 474 24.92 -20.25 20.46
CA PRO A 474 25.47 -21.08 21.52
C PRO A 474 25.12 -20.45 22.88
N PRO A 475 24.87 -21.24 23.93
CA PRO A 475 24.66 -20.72 25.28
C PRO A 475 25.83 -19.81 25.63
N SER A 476 25.56 -18.56 26.00
CA SER A 476 26.61 -17.60 26.32
C SER A 476 27.51 -18.18 27.41
N SER A 477 28.82 -18.18 27.16
CA SER A 477 29.83 -18.55 28.15
C SER A 477 29.89 -17.47 29.24
N ALA A 478 28.94 -17.51 30.18
CA ALA A 478 29.06 -16.82 31.43
C ALA A 478 30.31 -17.36 32.13
N ARG A 479 31.23 -16.45 32.50
CA ARG A 479 32.35 -16.76 33.39
C ARG A 479 31.81 -17.51 34.60
N ASN A 480 32.45 -18.63 34.92
CA ASN A 480 32.16 -19.51 36.04
C ASN A 480 31.65 -18.78 37.29
N PHE A 481 30.37 -18.97 37.59
CA PHE A 481 29.92 -19.29 38.95
C PHE A 481 28.99 -20.49 38.86
N HIS A 482 29.39 -21.56 39.53
CA HIS A 482 28.68 -22.82 39.61
C HIS A 482 27.23 -22.66 40.08
N LYS A 483 26.28 -23.12 39.26
CA LYS A 483 25.40 -24.24 39.66
C LYS A 483 24.67 -24.82 38.45
N LYS A 484 24.83 -26.12 38.28
CA LYS A 484 24.02 -26.99 37.44
C LYS A 484 22.55 -26.80 37.86
N VAL A 485 21.71 -26.21 37.03
CA VAL A 485 20.25 -26.28 37.21
C VAL A 485 19.68 -27.05 36.03
N SER A 486 19.27 -28.26 36.36
CA SER A 486 18.43 -29.16 35.58
C SER A 486 17.19 -28.45 35.02
N ASN A 487 16.76 -28.85 33.82
CA ASN A 487 15.35 -28.80 33.40
C ASN A 487 14.43 -28.92 34.62
N PRO A 488 13.45 -28.01 34.84
CA PRO A 488 12.32 -28.36 35.68
C PRO A 488 11.43 -29.28 34.84
N LYS A 489 11.87 -30.54 34.72
CA LYS A 489 11.10 -31.66 34.16
C LYS A 489 9.87 -32.02 35.02
N ASN A 490 9.43 -31.13 35.91
CA ASN A 490 8.51 -31.44 36.99
C ASN A 490 7.27 -30.53 37.06
N ILE A 491 7.15 -29.45 36.27
CA ILE A 491 5.91 -28.64 36.28
C ILE A 491 4.78 -29.48 35.71
N ASN A 492 3.83 -29.84 36.58
CA ASN A 492 2.69 -30.67 36.23
C ASN A 492 1.44 -29.81 36.15
N VAL A 493 0.85 -29.73 34.96
CA VAL A 493 -0.42 -29.03 34.72
C VAL A 493 -1.47 -30.03 34.30
N TYR A 494 -2.56 -30.14 35.07
CA TYR A 494 -3.57 -31.20 34.93
C TYR A 494 -4.93 -30.78 35.53
N PRO A 495 -6.05 -31.43 35.17
CA PRO A 495 -6.18 -32.52 34.21
C PRO A 495 -6.13 -32.02 32.75
N ASN A 496 -5.86 -32.95 31.84
CA ASN A 496 -6.13 -32.78 30.41
C ASN A 496 -6.86 -34.05 29.95
N PRO A 497 -8.16 -33.99 29.58
CA PRO A 497 -8.99 -32.79 29.39
C PRO A 497 -9.32 -32.01 30.68
N LEU A 498 -9.54 -30.69 30.54
CA LEU A 498 -9.93 -29.74 31.58
C LEU A 498 -11.43 -29.85 31.87
N VAL A 499 -11.79 -29.92 33.16
CA VAL A 499 -13.19 -29.78 33.60
C VAL A 499 -13.37 -28.34 34.05
N ASP A 500 -13.59 -28.06 35.33
CA ASP A 500 -13.82 -26.68 35.78
C ASP A 500 -12.54 -25.99 36.28
N TYR A 501 -11.50 -26.77 36.56
CA TYR A 501 -10.27 -26.28 37.16
C TYR A 501 -9.03 -26.89 36.51
N MET A 502 -7.99 -26.08 36.40
CA MET A 502 -6.64 -26.45 36.03
C MET A 502 -5.73 -26.33 37.25
N ASN A 503 -4.99 -27.39 37.58
CA ASN A 503 -4.04 -27.43 38.68
C ASN A 503 -2.62 -27.36 38.11
N ILE A 504 -1.78 -26.53 38.71
CA ILE A 504 -0.37 -26.34 38.38
C ILE A 504 0.41 -26.70 39.65
N ASN A 505 1.27 -27.71 39.57
CA ASN A 505 2.12 -28.15 40.69
C ASN A 505 3.60 -28.14 40.32
N ASN A 506 4.47 -28.12 41.34
CA ASN A 506 5.92 -28.08 41.25
C ASN A 506 6.46 -26.84 40.51
N LEU A 507 5.78 -25.70 40.64
CA LEU A 507 6.28 -24.45 40.11
C LEU A 507 7.31 -23.88 41.10
N THR A 508 8.60 -24.08 40.81
CA THR A 508 9.70 -23.65 41.70
C THR A 508 10.03 -22.16 41.59
N ILE A 509 9.36 -21.44 40.68
CA ILE A 509 9.61 -20.02 40.36
C ILE A 509 8.51 -19.16 40.99
N LYS A 510 8.90 -18.02 41.58
CA LYS A 510 7.98 -17.02 42.14
C LYS A 510 7.73 -15.92 41.11
N ASN A 511 6.51 -15.41 41.03
CA ASN A 511 6.08 -14.39 40.06
C ASN A 511 6.08 -14.87 38.60
N ALA A 512 5.66 -16.13 38.38
CA ALA A 512 5.50 -16.63 37.02
C ALA A 512 4.17 -16.13 36.42
N THR A 513 4.14 -15.88 35.12
CA THR A 513 2.94 -15.44 34.41
C THR A 513 2.31 -16.61 33.68
N PHE A 514 1.12 -17.01 34.09
CA PHE A 514 0.27 -17.94 33.36
C PHE A 514 -0.52 -17.23 32.27
N LYS A 515 -0.56 -17.81 31.07
CA LYS A 515 -1.45 -17.39 29.98
C LYS A 515 -2.23 -18.57 29.42
N LEU A 516 -3.51 -18.32 29.17
CA LEU A 516 -4.41 -19.21 28.44
C LEU A 516 -4.74 -18.57 27.10
N ILE A 517 -4.56 -19.31 26.02
CA ILE A 517 -4.63 -18.81 24.65
C ILE A 517 -5.59 -19.71 23.84
N ASP A 518 -6.48 -19.10 23.06
CA ASP A 518 -7.35 -19.84 22.13
C ASP A 518 -6.62 -20.27 20.85
N ILE A 519 -7.27 -21.07 20.01
CA ILE A 519 -6.66 -21.58 18.78
C ILE A 519 -6.38 -20.47 17.73
N GLN A 520 -7.04 -19.32 17.85
CA GLN A 520 -6.79 -18.13 17.04
C GLN A 520 -5.62 -17.27 17.58
N GLY A 521 -4.95 -17.71 18.64
CA GLY A 521 -3.80 -17.03 19.22
C GLY A 521 -4.16 -15.88 20.16
N ARG A 522 -5.44 -15.69 20.50
CA ARG A 522 -5.88 -14.62 21.40
C ARG A 522 -5.69 -15.07 22.85
N THR A 523 -5.08 -14.21 23.67
CA THR A 523 -4.94 -14.47 25.11
C THR A 523 -6.29 -14.29 25.79
N ILE A 524 -6.85 -15.38 26.32
CA ILE A 524 -8.13 -15.44 27.01
C ILE A 524 -7.98 -15.05 28.49
N SER A 525 -6.87 -15.42 29.12
CA SER A 525 -6.61 -15.10 30.52
C SER A 525 -5.12 -15.00 30.81
N THR A 526 -4.75 -14.03 31.65
CA THR A 526 -3.39 -13.87 32.19
C THR A 526 -3.48 -13.78 33.70
N LYS A 527 -2.65 -14.56 34.42
CA LYS A 527 -2.58 -14.54 35.89
C LYS A 527 -1.14 -14.67 36.37
N GLU A 528 -0.79 -13.93 37.41
CA GLU A 528 0.46 -14.15 38.13
C GLU A 528 0.31 -15.32 39.12
N ILE A 529 1.32 -16.19 39.14
CA ILE A 529 1.41 -17.35 40.03
C ILE A 529 2.62 -17.19 40.94
N ASN A 530 2.35 -17.10 42.23
CA ASN A 530 3.35 -16.84 43.27
C ASN A 530 3.54 -18.03 44.23
N SER A 531 2.84 -19.14 43.98
CA SER A 531 2.87 -20.35 44.81
C SER A 531 3.31 -21.59 44.02
N GLU A 532 3.92 -22.54 44.73
CA GLU A 532 4.42 -23.80 44.15
C GLU A 532 3.29 -24.69 43.61
N SER A 533 2.10 -24.57 44.18
CA SER A 533 0.87 -25.17 43.66
C SER A 533 -0.21 -24.10 43.53
N SER A 534 -0.92 -24.11 42.41
CA SER A 534 -1.98 -23.15 42.08
C SER A 534 -3.13 -23.82 41.35
N GLN A 535 -4.35 -23.33 41.59
CA GLN A 535 -5.55 -23.79 40.91
C GLN A 535 -6.22 -22.62 40.17
N ILE A 536 -6.52 -22.83 38.90
CA ILE A 536 -7.09 -21.83 38.00
C ILE A 536 -8.46 -22.32 37.53
N TYR A 537 -9.50 -21.57 37.87
CA TYR A 537 -10.84 -21.83 37.36
C TYR A 537 -10.95 -21.53 35.87
N VAL A 538 -11.44 -22.51 35.11
CA VAL A 538 -11.61 -22.51 33.64
C VAL A 538 -13.00 -23.02 33.21
N GLY A 539 -13.94 -23.23 34.15
CA GLY A 539 -15.27 -23.78 33.86
C GLY A 539 -16.15 -22.93 32.93
N ASN A 540 -15.84 -21.64 32.79
CA ASN A 540 -16.57 -20.74 31.89
C ASN A 540 -16.06 -20.79 30.43
N LEU A 541 -15.04 -21.60 30.13
CA LEU A 541 -14.55 -21.76 28.76
C LEU A 541 -15.48 -22.69 27.97
N ALA A 542 -15.68 -22.36 26.69
CA ALA A 542 -16.33 -23.28 25.77
C ALA A 542 -15.50 -24.55 25.59
N ASN A 543 -16.14 -25.66 25.23
CA ASN A 543 -15.42 -26.89 24.91
C ASN A 543 -14.55 -26.67 23.66
N GLY A 544 -13.28 -27.05 23.72
CA GLY A 544 -12.33 -26.71 22.66
C GLY A 544 -10.87 -26.95 23.00
N LEU A 545 -9.99 -26.68 22.04
CA LEU A 545 -8.54 -26.78 22.20
C LEU A 545 -7.95 -25.43 22.61
N TYR A 546 -7.16 -25.44 23.68
CA TYR A 546 -6.49 -24.26 24.24
C TYR A 546 -5.00 -24.50 24.39
N LEU A 547 -4.20 -23.46 24.27
CA LEU A 547 -2.78 -23.47 24.60
C LEU A 547 -2.57 -22.80 25.96
N VAL A 548 -1.80 -23.45 26.82
CA VAL A 548 -1.41 -22.91 28.12
C VAL A 548 0.08 -22.66 28.11
N THR A 549 0.49 -21.45 28.50
CA THR A 549 1.89 -21.12 28.76
C THR A 549 2.09 -20.63 30.19
N ILE A 550 3.25 -20.95 30.77
CA ILE A 550 3.74 -20.33 32.01
C ILE A 550 5.08 -19.70 31.67
N GLU A 551 5.26 -18.44 32.03
CA GLU A 551 6.42 -17.62 31.71
C GLU A 551 7.14 -17.16 32.99
N ASP A 552 8.47 -17.12 32.96
CA ASP A 552 9.31 -16.47 33.96
C ASP A 552 10.08 -15.33 33.29
N ASN A 553 9.88 -14.09 33.76
CA ASN A 553 10.51 -12.88 33.20
C ASN A 553 10.42 -12.79 31.66
N GLY A 554 9.28 -13.19 31.10
CA GLY A 554 8.99 -13.17 29.65
C GLY A 554 9.50 -14.39 28.88
N GLN A 555 10.16 -15.37 29.51
CA GLN A 555 10.53 -16.64 28.89
C GLN A 555 9.55 -17.76 29.24
N ILE A 556 9.07 -18.49 28.24
CA ILE A 556 8.16 -19.61 28.45
C ILE A 556 8.91 -20.78 29.10
N ILE A 557 8.52 -21.13 30.33
CA ILE A 557 9.06 -22.25 31.11
C ILE A 557 8.18 -23.50 31.05
N TYR A 558 6.92 -23.37 30.65
CA TYR A 558 5.99 -24.46 30.39
C TYR A 558 5.06 -24.09 29.23
N SER A 559 4.81 -25.03 28.32
CA SER A 559 3.80 -24.88 27.26
C SER A 559 3.19 -26.22 26.92
N ASN A 560 1.86 -26.31 26.90
CA ASN A 560 1.16 -27.51 26.47
C ASN A 560 -0.26 -27.22 25.96
N LYS A 561 -0.80 -28.13 25.14
CA LYS A 561 -2.17 -28.07 24.61
C LYS A 561 -3.14 -28.79 25.55
N PHE A 562 -4.28 -28.16 25.82
CA PHE A 562 -5.33 -28.70 26.67
C PHE A 562 -6.66 -28.72 25.95
N ILE A 563 -7.43 -29.78 26.17
CA ILE A 563 -8.79 -29.93 25.66
C ILE A 563 -9.72 -29.60 26.82
N LYS A 564 -10.71 -28.72 26.63
CA LYS A 564 -11.74 -28.35 27.63
C LYS A 564 -13.08 -29.00 27.32
#